data_AF-A0AAW2A3J1-F1
#
_entry.id   AF-A0AAW2A3J1-F1
#
_cell.length_a   1.000
_cell.length_b   1.000
_cell.length_c   1.000
_cell.angle_alpha   90.00
_cell.angle_beta   90.00
_cell.angle_gamma   90.00
#
_symmetry.space_group_name_H-M   'P 1'
#
loop_
_entity.id
_entity.type
_entity.pdbx_description
1 polymer ?
#
loop_
_entity_poly.entity_id
_entity_poly.type
_entity_poly.pdbx_seq_one_letter_code
_entity_poly.pdbx_strand_id
1 'polypeptide(L)'
;MYHKTLIYVFLVCSGLVSVLIVFVWLGGNQVSPLRPICDLRVLDHFVQEARDSEVIMRGCRGGCGVMKSYFVPLTRVDFAVWEHIDVQSQAVEVQTGLSLLVQALSTAKITVSNSPLASTLDNNISNIHSLGQILHSLDLQQARSTVLPDDSAPASSQMQEVSSLPELLQVQSSFLRGKVRLLLSAAPACQRQNS
;
A
#
# COMPACT_ATOMS: atom_id res chain seq x y z
N MET A 1 -14.12 3.42 60.00
CA MET A 1 -14.51 3.53 58.57
C MET A 1 -13.33 3.69 57.60
N TYR A 2 -12.18 4.25 57.99
CA TYR A 2 -11.04 4.48 57.07
C TYR A 2 -10.21 3.25 56.66
N HIS A 3 -10.24 2.17 57.45
CA HIS A 3 -9.39 1.00 57.21
C HIS A 3 -9.87 0.10 56.05
N LYS A 4 -11.19 0.08 55.77
CA LYS A 4 -11.76 -0.70 54.66
C LYS A 4 -11.49 -0.05 53.30
N THR A 5 -11.46 1.29 53.23
CA THR A 5 -11.21 2.04 51.99
C THR A 5 -9.75 1.93 51.55
N LEU A 6 -8.79 1.97 52.49
CA LEU A 6 -7.36 1.82 52.17
C LEU A 6 -7.02 0.44 51.60
N ILE A 7 -7.63 -0.62 52.14
CA ILE A 7 -7.46 -2.00 51.66
C ILE A 7 -8.03 -2.15 50.24
N TYR A 8 -9.18 -1.53 49.97
CA TYR A 8 -9.79 -1.56 48.63
C TYR A 8 -8.92 -0.84 47.59
N VAL A 9 -8.30 0.28 47.94
CA VAL A 9 -7.38 1.03 47.06
C VAL A 9 -6.10 0.23 46.80
N PHE A 10 -5.53 -0.41 47.82
CA PHE A 10 -4.34 -1.26 47.65
C PHE A 10 -4.59 -2.50 46.78
N LEU A 11 -5.76 -3.14 46.92
CA LEU A 11 -6.14 -4.31 46.13
C LEU A 11 -6.37 -3.95 44.65
N VAL A 12 -7.00 -2.79 44.40
CA VAL A 12 -7.25 -2.29 43.04
C VAL A 12 -5.95 -1.90 42.33
N CYS A 13 -4.98 -1.28 43.03
CA CYS A 13 -3.68 -0.96 42.46
C CYS A 13 -2.88 -2.22 42.07
N SER A 14 -2.91 -3.27 42.90
CA SER A 14 -2.18 -4.52 42.62
C SER A 14 -2.79 -5.29 41.44
N GLY A 15 -4.13 -5.26 41.32
CA GLY A 15 -4.86 -5.83 40.19
C GLY A 15 -4.61 -5.09 38.86
N LEU A 16 -4.61 -3.75 38.88
CA LEU A 16 -4.31 -2.93 37.70
C LEU A 16 -2.88 -3.13 37.20
N VAL A 17 -1.90 -3.19 38.11
CA VAL A 17 -0.51 -3.47 37.75
C VAL A 17 -0.36 -4.88 37.16
N SER A 18 -1.08 -5.87 37.72
CA SER A 18 -1.08 -7.23 37.17
C SER A 18 -1.72 -7.31 35.79
N VAL A 19 -2.80 -6.57 35.53
CA VAL A 19 -3.43 -6.47 34.20
C VAL A 19 -2.51 -5.76 33.21
N LEU A 20 -1.84 -4.68 33.62
CA LEU A 20 -0.87 -3.97 32.77
C LEU A 20 0.34 -4.84 32.44
N ILE A 21 0.85 -5.61 33.40
CA ILE A 21 1.92 -6.59 33.17
C ILE A 21 1.42 -7.68 32.22
N VAL A 22 0.23 -8.26 32.43
CA VAL A 22 -0.33 -9.25 31.50
C VAL A 22 -0.55 -8.65 30.10
N PHE A 23 -0.97 -7.39 29.98
CA PHE A 23 -1.06 -6.70 28.68
C PHE A 23 0.30 -6.46 28.03
N VAL A 24 1.34 -6.15 28.81
CA VAL A 24 2.73 -6.01 28.33
C VAL A 24 3.29 -7.36 27.89
N TRP A 25 3.00 -8.44 28.63
CA TRP A 25 3.48 -9.79 28.33
C TRP A 25 2.70 -10.46 27.18
N LEU A 26 1.38 -10.26 27.09
CA LEU A 26 0.56 -10.68 25.93
C LEU A 26 0.77 -9.78 24.72
N GLY A 27 1.20 -8.53 24.93
CA GLY A 27 1.60 -7.59 23.89
C GLY A 27 2.93 -7.93 23.21
N GLY A 28 3.67 -8.94 23.69
CA GLY A 28 4.93 -9.41 23.08
C GLY A 28 4.76 -10.18 21.78
N ASN A 29 3.53 -10.55 21.42
CA ASN A 29 3.21 -11.26 20.18
C ASN A 29 2.33 -10.41 19.26
N GLN A 30 2.63 -9.11 19.15
CA GLN A 30 2.04 -8.31 18.08
C GLN A 30 2.46 -8.93 16.76
N VAL A 31 1.54 -9.65 16.12
CA VAL A 31 1.57 -9.84 14.68
C VAL A 31 1.64 -8.42 14.13
N SER A 32 2.84 -7.96 13.78
CA SER A 32 3.00 -6.64 13.19
C SER A 32 1.97 -6.54 12.07
N PRO A 33 1.16 -5.47 12.00
CA PRO A 33 0.08 -5.33 11.02
C PRO A 33 0.58 -5.41 9.57
N LEU A 34 1.89 -5.41 9.40
CA LEU A 34 2.66 -5.49 8.16
C LEU A 34 3.14 -6.91 7.80
N ARG A 35 3.00 -7.89 8.71
CA ARG A 35 3.29 -9.31 8.39
C ARG A 35 2.51 -9.83 7.17
N PRO A 36 1.22 -9.48 6.97
CA PRO A 36 0.48 -9.96 5.81
C PRO A 36 0.99 -9.40 4.48
N ILE A 37 1.54 -8.18 4.42
CA ILE A 37 1.99 -7.60 3.14
C ILE A 37 3.36 -8.11 2.69
N CYS A 38 4.19 -8.56 3.64
CA CYS A 38 5.43 -9.25 3.33
C CYS A 38 5.18 -10.63 2.69
N ASP A 39 3.96 -11.16 2.82
CA ASP A 39 3.50 -12.27 2.00
C ASP A 39 3.07 -11.73 0.62
N LEU A 40 3.95 -11.90 -0.37
CA LEU A 40 3.72 -11.43 -1.74
C LEU A 40 2.43 -11.99 -2.37
N ARG A 41 1.84 -13.06 -1.81
CA ARG A 41 0.52 -13.56 -2.22
C ARG A 41 -0.60 -12.54 -2.00
N VAL A 42 -0.48 -11.70 -0.97
CA VAL A 42 -1.42 -10.61 -0.72
C VAL A 42 -1.32 -9.55 -1.82
N LEU A 43 -0.10 -9.20 -2.23
CA LEU A 43 0.11 -8.32 -3.39
C LEU A 43 -0.44 -8.96 -4.68
N ASP A 44 -0.25 -10.27 -4.87
CA ASP A 44 -0.75 -10.98 -6.05
C ASP A 44 -2.28 -10.91 -6.15
N HIS A 45 -3.01 -10.88 -5.02
CA HIS A 45 -4.46 -10.62 -5.03
C HIS A 45 -4.78 -9.22 -5.59
N PHE A 46 -4.07 -8.17 -5.17
CA PHE A 46 -4.29 -6.82 -5.69
C PHE A 46 -3.95 -6.71 -7.19
N VAL A 47 -2.90 -7.41 -7.63
CA VAL A 47 -2.53 -7.51 -9.06
C VAL A 47 -3.62 -8.23 -9.84
N GLN A 48 -4.16 -9.32 -9.30
CA GLN A 48 -5.21 -10.09 -9.95
C GLN A 48 -6.51 -9.29 -10.07
N GLU A 49 -6.92 -8.58 -9.02
CA GLU A 49 -8.11 -7.73 -9.05
C GLU A 49 -8.02 -6.64 -10.13
N ALA A 50 -6.84 -6.02 -10.29
CA ALA A 50 -6.58 -5.04 -11.34
C ALA A 50 -6.66 -5.68 -12.74
N ARG A 51 -6.12 -6.89 -12.91
CA ARG A 51 -6.20 -7.65 -14.17
C ARG A 51 -7.62 -8.08 -14.51
N ASP A 52 -8.38 -8.54 -13.52
CA ASP A 52 -9.76 -8.97 -13.75
C ASP A 52 -10.61 -7.76 -14.19
N SER A 53 -10.39 -6.60 -13.58
CA SER A 53 -10.99 -5.34 -14.02
C SER A 53 -10.62 -4.98 -15.47
N GLU A 54 -9.35 -5.14 -15.86
CA GLU A 54 -8.87 -4.92 -17.23
C GLU A 54 -9.57 -5.84 -18.24
N VAL A 55 -9.73 -7.13 -17.92
CA VAL A 55 -10.42 -8.11 -18.77
C VAL A 55 -11.90 -7.75 -18.94
N ILE A 56 -12.58 -7.38 -17.84
CA ILE A 56 -13.97 -6.93 -17.89
C ILE A 56 -14.09 -5.71 -18.82
N MET A 57 -13.14 -4.77 -18.75
CA MET A 57 -13.14 -3.57 -19.59
C MET A 57 -12.86 -3.82 -21.07
N ARG A 58 -11.99 -4.78 -21.40
CA ARG A 58 -11.81 -5.21 -22.80
C ARG A 58 -13.05 -5.90 -23.36
N GLY A 59 -13.82 -6.59 -22.52
CA GLY A 59 -15.06 -7.24 -22.90
C GLY A 59 -16.18 -6.28 -23.33
N CYS A 60 -16.07 -5.00 -22.96
CA CYS A 60 -17.05 -4.00 -23.34
C CYS A 60 -16.88 -3.53 -24.81
N ARG A 61 -17.83 -3.90 -25.68
CA ARG A 61 -17.91 -3.34 -27.05
C ARG A 61 -18.29 -1.85 -27.00
N GLY A 62 -17.30 -0.97 -26.87
CA GLY A 62 -17.43 0.49 -27.04
C GLY A 62 -18.27 1.25 -26.01
N GLY A 63 -18.84 0.58 -25.00
CA GLY A 63 -19.78 1.17 -24.03
C GLY A 63 -19.23 1.45 -22.62
N CYS A 64 -17.97 1.11 -22.34
CA CYS A 64 -17.39 1.22 -20.99
C CYS A 64 -16.52 2.46 -20.76
N GLY A 65 -16.59 3.46 -21.64
CA GLY A 65 -15.95 4.74 -21.35
C GLY A 65 -15.72 5.59 -22.59
N VAL A 66 -15.60 6.89 -22.34
CA VAL A 66 -15.16 7.89 -23.32
C VAL A 66 -13.64 7.77 -23.48
N MET A 67 -13.14 7.82 -24.72
CA MET A 67 -11.70 7.95 -24.98
C MET A 67 -11.23 9.26 -24.32
N LYS A 68 -10.39 9.13 -23.30
CA LYS A 68 -9.86 10.27 -22.55
C LYS A 68 -8.41 10.00 -22.20
N SER A 69 -7.64 11.06 -22.21
CA SER A 69 -6.25 11.05 -21.77
C SER A 69 -6.19 10.98 -20.25
N TYR A 70 -5.37 10.05 -19.73
CA TYR A 70 -5.05 9.91 -18.33
C TYR A 70 -3.52 9.93 -18.15
N PHE A 71 -3.04 10.73 -17.20
CA PHE A 71 -1.65 10.69 -16.76
C PHE A 71 -1.47 9.60 -15.71
N VAL A 72 -0.55 8.67 -15.97
CA VAL A 72 -0.32 7.48 -15.16
C VAL A 72 1.18 7.30 -14.89
N PRO A 73 1.58 6.62 -13.81
CA PRO A 73 3.00 6.42 -13.54
C PRO A 73 3.66 5.53 -14.59
N LEU A 74 4.95 5.78 -14.83
CA LEU A 74 5.75 4.86 -15.62
C LEU A 74 5.90 3.53 -14.87
N THR A 75 5.54 2.43 -15.53
CA THR A 75 5.56 1.08 -14.95
C THR A 75 6.88 0.34 -15.19
N ARG A 76 7.67 0.82 -16.16
CA ARG A 76 8.98 0.24 -16.47
C ARG A 76 9.91 0.41 -15.28
N VAL A 77 10.60 -0.67 -14.94
CA VAL A 77 11.66 -0.68 -13.95
C VAL A 77 12.97 -0.90 -14.67
N ASP A 78 13.90 0.04 -14.49
CA ASP A 78 15.31 -0.19 -14.81
C ASP A 78 15.96 -0.76 -13.55
N PHE A 79 16.23 -2.06 -13.55
CA PHE A 79 16.80 -2.76 -12.38
C PHE A 79 18.18 -2.22 -12.00
N ALA A 80 18.99 -1.81 -12.98
CA ALA A 80 20.32 -1.28 -12.72
C ALA A 80 20.25 0.05 -11.96
N VAL A 81 19.24 0.88 -12.25
CA VAL A 81 18.99 2.12 -11.50
C VAL A 81 18.28 1.82 -10.18
N TRP A 82 17.25 0.96 -10.20
CA TRP A 82 16.39 0.67 -9.06
C TRP A 82 17.16 0.09 -7.86
N GLU A 83 18.11 -0.80 -8.10
CA GLU A 83 18.92 -1.40 -7.02
C GLU A 83 19.87 -0.40 -6.33
N HIS A 84 20.21 0.71 -6.99
CA HIS A 84 21.17 1.69 -6.49
C HIS A 84 20.52 2.93 -5.88
N ILE A 85 19.19 3.09 -5.99
CA ILE A 85 18.45 4.17 -5.31
C ILE A 85 18.06 3.76 -3.89
N ASP A 86 18.06 4.72 -2.98
CA ASP A 86 17.71 4.51 -1.58
C ASP A 86 16.25 4.00 -1.43
N VAL A 87 16.02 3.18 -0.40
CA VAL A 87 14.71 2.58 -0.13
C VAL A 87 13.64 3.65 0.14
N GLN A 88 14.00 4.78 0.77
CA GLN A 88 13.09 5.92 0.94
C GLN A 88 12.75 6.55 -0.41
N SER A 89 13.72 6.72 -1.31
CA SER A 89 13.47 7.22 -2.67
C SER A 89 12.56 6.27 -3.46
N GLN A 90 12.76 4.96 -3.34
CA GLN A 90 11.86 3.95 -3.92
C GLN A 90 10.44 4.05 -3.34
N ALA A 91 10.32 4.23 -2.02
CA ALA A 91 9.04 4.39 -1.35
C ALA A 91 8.31 5.66 -1.80
N VAL A 92 9.02 6.78 -1.93
CA VAL A 92 8.48 8.05 -2.46
C VAL A 92 8.00 7.87 -3.91
N GLU A 93 8.79 7.21 -4.77
CA GLU A 93 8.40 6.93 -6.15
C GLU A 93 7.14 6.06 -6.22
N VAL A 94 7.07 5.01 -5.38
CA VAL A 94 5.91 4.12 -5.30
C VAL A 94 4.67 4.87 -4.82
N GLN A 95 4.77 5.64 -3.73
CA GLN A 95 3.64 6.42 -3.20
C GLN A 95 3.15 7.46 -4.20
N THR A 96 4.07 8.14 -4.90
CA THR A 96 3.72 9.09 -5.95
C THR A 96 2.97 8.39 -7.09
N GLY A 97 3.43 7.21 -7.51
CA GLY A 97 2.76 6.44 -8.55
C GLY A 97 1.38 5.93 -8.15
N LEU A 98 1.19 5.48 -6.90
CA LEU A 98 -0.13 5.09 -6.39
C LEU A 98 -1.10 6.29 -6.36
N SER A 99 -0.63 7.47 -5.98
CA SER A 99 -1.44 8.70 -6.00
C SER A 99 -1.91 9.06 -7.41
N LEU A 100 -1.01 8.98 -8.40
CA LEU A 100 -1.36 9.21 -9.82
C LEU A 100 -2.40 8.20 -10.32
N LEU A 101 -2.26 6.92 -9.95
CA LEU A 101 -3.24 5.89 -10.29
C LEU A 101 -4.62 6.20 -9.70
N VAL A 102 -4.70 6.60 -8.43
CA VAL A 102 -5.96 7.01 -7.79
C VAL A 102 -6.58 8.20 -8.52
N GLN A 103 -5.78 9.19 -8.90
CA GLN A 103 -6.27 10.36 -9.63
C GLN A 103 -6.82 9.98 -11.01
N ALA A 104 -6.10 9.12 -11.74
CA ALA A 104 -6.51 8.63 -13.05
C ALA A 104 -7.80 7.80 -12.97
N LEU A 105 -7.89 6.86 -12.01
CA LEU A 105 -9.09 6.04 -11.79
C LEU A 105 -10.29 6.87 -11.34
N SER A 106 -10.08 7.88 -10.49
CA SER A 106 -11.14 8.82 -10.08
C SER A 106 -11.66 9.63 -11.26
N THR A 107 -10.75 10.07 -12.13
CA THR A 107 -11.12 10.76 -13.38
C THR A 107 -11.90 9.83 -14.30
N ALA A 108 -11.46 8.57 -14.43
CA ALA A 108 -12.17 7.56 -15.22
C ALA A 108 -13.57 7.31 -14.66
N LYS A 109 -13.72 7.13 -13.34
CA LYS A 109 -15.01 6.92 -12.68
C LYS A 109 -16.05 7.98 -13.03
N ILE A 110 -15.66 9.26 -13.04
CA ILE A 110 -16.57 10.37 -13.36
C ILE A 110 -17.04 10.30 -14.82
N THR A 111 -16.24 9.71 -15.71
CA THR A 111 -16.56 9.60 -17.15
C THR A 111 -17.39 8.39 -17.53
N VAL A 112 -17.57 7.43 -16.62
CA VAL A 112 -18.35 6.22 -16.90
C VAL A 112 -19.78 6.35 -16.41
N SER A 113 -20.72 6.07 -17.30
CA SER A 113 -22.17 6.10 -17.00
C SER A 113 -22.69 4.75 -16.50
N ASN A 114 -21.90 3.68 -16.62
CA ASN A 114 -22.27 2.32 -16.22
C ASN A 114 -22.02 2.12 -14.72
N SER A 115 -23.07 1.89 -13.94
CA SER A 115 -23.00 1.74 -12.48
C SER A 115 -22.12 0.56 -12.01
N PRO A 116 -22.24 -0.66 -12.59
CA PRO A 116 -21.32 -1.77 -12.28
C PRO A 116 -19.85 -1.40 -12.47
N LEU A 117 -19.53 -0.71 -13.56
CA LEU A 117 -18.17 -0.28 -13.86
C LEU A 117 -17.69 0.81 -12.88
N ALA A 118 -18.53 1.79 -12.58
CA ALA A 118 -18.20 2.78 -11.56
C ALA A 118 -17.86 2.11 -10.21
N SER A 119 -18.57 1.03 -9.83
CA SER A 119 -18.26 0.23 -8.64
C SER A 119 -16.94 -0.52 -8.76
N THR A 120 -16.61 -1.09 -9.92
CA THR A 120 -15.30 -1.73 -10.15
C THR A 120 -14.16 -0.72 -9.98
N LEU A 121 -14.31 0.50 -10.50
CA LEU A 121 -13.30 1.55 -10.32
C LEU A 121 -13.19 2.01 -8.87
N ASP A 122 -14.30 2.12 -8.16
CA ASP A 122 -14.28 2.41 -6.72
C ASP A 122 -13.52 1.35 -5.92
N ASN A 123 -13.75 0.07 -6.21
CA ASN A 123 -13.01 -1.02 -5.58
C ASN A 123 -11.50 -0.91 -5.84
N ASN A 124 -11.11 -0.60 -7.08
CA ASN A 124 -9.71 -0.39 -7.43
C ASN A 124 -9.10 0.81 -6.69
N ILE A 125 -9.83 1.93 -6.58
CA ILE A 125 -9.40 3.11 -5.81
C ILE A 125 -9.21 2.75 -4.33
N SER A 126 -10.18 2.09 -3.71
CA SER A 126 -10.10 1.65 -2.31
C SER A 126 -8.93 0.71 -2.08
N ASN A 127 -8.71 -0.25 -2.99
CA ASN A 127 -7.60 -1.19 -2.92
C ASN A 127 -6.24 -0.51 -2.97
N ILE A 128 -6.07 0.48 -3.86
CA ILE A 128 -4.83 1.27 -3.95
C ILE A 128 -4.63 2.09 -2.68
N HIS A 129 -5.67 2.70 -2.11
CA HIS A 129 -5.56 3.42 -0.85
C HIS A 129 -5.13 2.50 0.30
N SER A 130 -5.74 1.32 0.43
CA SER A 130 -5.35 0.33 1.44
C SER A 130 -3.89 -0.07 1.28
N LEU A 131 -3.45 -0.34 0.06
CA LEU A 131 -2.05 -0.66 -0.23
C LEU A 131 -1.10 0.49 0.11
N GLY A 132 -1.45 1.73 -0.27
CA GLY A 132 -0.65 2.93 0.03
C GLY A 132 -0.47 3.14 1.54
N GLN A 133 -1.51 2.94 2.33
CA GLN A 133 -1.43 3.01 3.80
C GLN A 133 -0.51 1.94 4.38
N ILE A 134 -0.62 0.71 3.88
CA ILE A 134 0.24 -0.40 4.29
C ILE A 134 1.71 -0.07 3.97
N LEU A 135 2.01 0.35 2.74
CA LEU A 135 3.37 0.72 2.33
C LEU A 135 3.93 1.90 3.14
N HIS A 136 3.10 2.89 3.46
CA HIS A 136 3.51 4.02 4.29
C HIS A 136 3.89 3.55 5.70
N SER A 137 3.14 2.60 6.27
CA SER A 137 3.50 2.04 7.58
C SER A 137 4.77 1.19 7.56
N LEU A 138 5.10 0.50 6.45
CA LEU A 138 6.40 -0.16 6.27
C LEU A 138 7.55 0.85 6.23
N ASP A 139 7.36 1.94 5.49
CA ASP A 139 8.34 2.99 5.33
C ASP A 139 8.69 3.66 6.67
N LEU A 140 7.68 3.96 7.49
CA LEU A 140 7.87 4.48 8.85
C LEU A 140 8.65 3.51 9.77
N GLN A 141 8.43 2.20 9.63
CA GLN A 141 9.21 1.20 10.37
C GLN A 141 10.66 1.13 9.90
N GLN A 142 10.88 1.31 8.60
CA GLN A 142 12.19 1.32 8.00
C GLN A 142 12.99 2.57 8.44
N ALA A 143 12.40 3.75 8.34
CA ALA A 143 12.99 5.02 8.78
C ALA A 143 13.35 5.01 10.28
N ARG A 144 12.54 4.35 11.12
CA ARG A 144 12.83 4.19 12.56
C ARG A 144 14.04 3.27 12.83
N SER A 145 14.37 2.38 11.89
CA SER A 145 15.45 1.41 12.02
C SER A 145 16.79 1.91 11.46
N THR A 146 16.78 2.94 10.62
CA THR A 146 17.96 3.49 9.94
C THR A 146 18.28 4.89 10.45
N VAL A 147 19.32 5.02 11.28
CA VAL A 147 19.91 6.32 11.66
C VAL A 147 21.04 6.61 10.68
N LEU A 148 20.78 7.23 9.53
CA LEU A 148 21.83 7.76 8.64
C LEU A 148 21.37 9.05 7.92
N PRO A 149 22.32 9.93 7.54
CA PRO A 149 22.03 11.26 7.02
C PRO A 149 21.56 11.22 5.56
N ASP A 150 20.63 12.12 5.29
CA ASP A 150 19.95 12.40 4.03
C ASP A 150 20.95 12.91 2.97
N ASP A 151 21.23 12.08 1.97
CA ASP A 151 21.79 12.52 0.69
C ASP A 151 20.96 11.87 -0.42
N SER A 152 19.66 12.17 -0.40
CA SER A 152 18.68 11.59 -1.31
C SER A 152 18.67 12.36 -2.64
N ALA A 153 19.09 11.71 -3.72
CA ALA A 153 18.81 12.19 -5.07
C ALA A 153 17.29 12.22 -5.31
N PRO A 154 16.74 13.19 -6.08
CA PRO A 154 15.30 13.30 -6.28
C PRO A 154 14.76 12.05 -6.99
N ALA A 155 13.76 11.42 -6.37
CA ALA A 155 12.98 10.36 -7.00
C ALA A 155 12.35 10.91 -8.30
N SER A 156 12.73 10.33 -9.44
CA SER A 156 12.22 10.74 -10.76
C SER A 156 10.80 10.20 -10.94
N SER A 157 9.78 11.01 -10.67
CA SER A 157 8.37 10.67 -10.89
C SER A 157 8.00 10.76 -12.38
N GLN A 158 8.55 9.83 -13.19
CA GLN A 158 8.24 9.77 -14.62
C GLN A 158 6.78 9.36 -14.84
N MET A 159 6.08 10.13 -15.66
CA MET A 159 4.67 9.92 -16.01
C MET A 159 4.55 9.59 -17.50
N GLN A 160 3.51 8.84 -17.86
CA GLN A 160 3.12 8.60 -19.23
C GLN A 160 1.62 8.87 -19.40
N GLU A 161 1.20 9.08 -20.64
CA GLU A 161 -0.20 9.31 -20.98
C GLU A 161 -0.81 8.03 -21.58
N VAL A 162 -2.02 7.67 -21.16
CA VAL A 162 -2.81 6.58 -21.73
C VAL A 162 -4.17 7.08 -22.19
N SER A 163 -4.70 6.48 -23.25
CA SER A 163 -5.88 7.01 -23.96
C SER A 163 -7.16 6.21 -23.68
N SER A 164 -7.05 5.10 -22.95
CA SER A 164 -8.18 4.21 -22.69
C SER A 164 -8.20 3.63 -21.27
N LEU A 165 -9.40 3.27 -20.81
CA LEU A 165 -9.61 2.66 -19.49
C LEU A 165 -8.94 1.28 -19.33
N PRO A 166 -8.96 0.37 -20.34
CA PRO A 166 -8.19 -0.87 -20.27
C PRO A 166 -6.67 -0.62 -20.13
N GLU A 167 -6.12 0.38 -20.81
CA GLU A 167 -4.70 0.75 -20.67
C GLU A 167 -4.38 1.27 -19.27
N LEU A 168 -5.28 2.06 -18.68
CA LEU A 168 -5.14 2.52 -17.29
C LEU A 168 -5.08 1.34 -16.29
N LEU A 169 -5.98 0.37 -16.41
CA LEU A 169 -6.02 -0.81 -15.55
C LEU A 169 -4.82 -1.75 -15.79
N GLN A 170 -4.35 -1.84 -17.05
CA GLN A 170 -3.10 -2.53 -17.38
C GLN A 170 -1.89 -1.86 -16.72
N VAL A 171 -1.84 -0.52 -16.71
CA VAL A 171 -0.79 0.24 -16.04
C VAL A 171 -0.84 0.02 -14.52
N GLN A 172 -2.04 0.01 -13.92
CA GLN A 172 -2.21 -0.36 -12.50
C GLN A 172 -1.62 -1.76 -12.22
N SER A 173 -2.04 -2.78 -12.95
CA SER A 173 -1.57 -4.16 -12.70
C SER A 173 -0.05 -4.31 -12.91
N SER A 174 0.50 -3.61 -13.91
CA SER A 174 1.94 -3.61 -14.20
C SER A 174 2.75 -2.88 -13.13
N PHE A 175 2.25 -1.75 -12.63
CA PHE A 175 2.87 -0.98 -11.56
C PHE A 175 2.95 -1.79 -10.26
N LEU A 176 1.85 -2.45 -9.88
CA LEU A 176 1.77 -3.31 -8.71
C LEU A 176 2.72 -4.51 -8.82
N ARG A 177 2.73 -5.19 -9.97
CA ARG A 177 3.60 -6.35 -10.20
C ARG A 177 5.10 -5.99 -10.26
N GLY A 178 5.43 -4.78 -10.69
CA GLY A 178 6.80 -4.28 -10.84
C GLY A 178 7.28 -3.56 -9.58
N LYS A 179 7.16 -2.23 -9.58
CA LYS A 179 7.75 -1.34 -8.56
C LYS A 179 7.31 -1.66 -7.14
N VAL A 180 6.01 -1.91 -6.93
CA VAL A 180 5.51 -2.24 -5.57
C VAL A 180 6.08 -3.57 -5.07
N ARG A 181 6.08 -4.60 -5.92
CA ARG A 181 6.65 -5.90 -5.57
C ARG A 181 8.13 -5.80 -5.22
N LEU A 182 8.89 -5.03 -5.99
CA LEU A 182 10.33 -4.84 -5.76
C LEU A 182 10.60 -4.11 -4.44
N LEU A 183 9.87 -3.04 -4.16
CA LEU A 183 9.96 -2.32 -2.88
C LEU A 183 9.69 -3.26 -1.69
N LEU A 184 8.62 -4.06 -1.76
CA LEU A 184 8.27 -5.02 -0.70
C LEU A 184 9.34 -6.11 -0.53
N SER A 185 9.93 -6.60 -1.62
CA SER A 185 10.97 -7.64 -1.57
C SER A 185 12.31 -7.14 -1.01
N ALA A 186 12.61 -5.86 -1.21
CA ALA A 186 13.81 -5.21 -0.70
C ALA A 186 13.65 -4.74 0.76
N ALA A 187 12.42 -4.60 1.25
CA ALA A 187 12.14 -4.09 2.59
C ALA A 187 12.73 -5.01 3.69
N PRO A 188 13.64 -4.50 4.55
CA PRO A 188 14.23 -5.26 5.66
C PRO A 188 13.21 -5.84 6.64
N ALA A 189 12.07 -5.17 6.82
CA ALA A 189 10.95 -5.68 7.61
C ALA A 189 10.36 -7.01 7.06
N CYS A 190 10.48 -7.23 5.75
CA CYS A 190 10.04 -8.44 5.06
C CYS A 190 11.16 -9.50 4.92
N GLN A 191 12.44 -9.10 4.90
CA GLN A 191 13.56 -10.04 4.83
C GLN A 191 13.84 -10.80 6.14
N ARG A 192 13.58 -10.19 7.31
CA ARG A 192 13.84 -10.81 8.63
C ARG A 192 13.02 -12.07 8.93
N GLN A 193 12.10 -12.48 8.06
CA GLN A 193 11.20 -13.60 8.28
C GLN A 193 11.66 -14.92 7.63
N ASN A 194 12.78 -14.92 6.90
CA ASN A 194 13.30 -16.11 6.21
C ASN A 194 14.62 -16.65 6.82
N SER A 195 14.93 -16.28 8.07
CA SER A 195 16.08 -16.76 8.85
C SER A 195 15.66 -17.61 10.04
#